data_AF-A0A534JYI6-F1
#
_entry.id   AF-A0A534JYI6-F1
#
_cell.length_a   1.000
_cell.length_b   1.000
_cell.length_c   1.000
_cell.angle_alpha   90.00
_cell.angle_beta   90.00
_cell.angle_gamma   90.00
#
_symmetry.space_group_name_H-M   'P 1'
#
loop_
_entity.id
_entity.type
_entity.pdbx_description
1 polymer ?
#
loop_
_entity_poly.entity_id
_entity_poly.type
_entity_poly.pdbx_seq_one_letter_code
_entity_poly.pdbx_strand_id
1 'polypeptide(L)'
;MTDIIRSEAPRRSLGALLAMAGLAAGALLFTILGFMGIAFEWPQTNYINPMATVTFWFGMVFLLLAVFLDVYRREFVPDELIHKKRRPKIVYKRDIR
;
A
#
# COMPACT_ATOMS: atom_id res chain seq x y z
N MET A 1 27.35 12.04 -1.63
CA MET A 1 26.75 12.25 -0.30
C MET A 1 25.34 12.73 -0.51
N THR A 2 24.37 11.94 -0.05
CA THR A 2 22.99 12.35 0.17
C THR A 2 22.96 13.13 1.47
N ASP A 3 22.52 14.38 1.43
CA ASP A 3 22.41 15.21 2.61
C ASP A 3 20.93 15.31 3.00
N ILE A 4 20.65 15.12 4.28
CA ILE A 4 19.29 15.21 4.83
C ILE A 4 19.09 16.66 5.25
N ILE A 5 18.24 17.39 4.52
CA ILE A 5 18.00 18.82 4.77
C ILE A 5 17.09 18.99 6.00
N ARG A 6 16.11 18.10 6.15
CA ARG A 6 15.09 18.17 7.19
C ARG A 6 14.53 16.77 7.44
N SER A 7 14.37 16.40 8.70
CA SER A 7 13.66 15.21 9.15
C SER A 7 12.62 15.61 10.19
N GLU A 8 11.34 15.35 9.92
CA GLU A 8 10.30 15.45 10.94
C GLU A 8 10.02 14.06 11.55
N ALA A 9 9.90 14.02 12.89
CA ALA A 9 9.57 12.79 13.59
C ALA A 9 8.12 12.35 13.26
N PRO A 10 7.86 11.04 13.10
CA PRO A 10 6.51 10.56 12.81
C PRO A 10 5.54 10.90 13.94
N ARG A 11 4.34 11.34 13.57
CA ARG A 11 3.30 11.80 14.51
C ARG A 11 2.80 10.69 15.45
N ARG A 12 2.92 9.42 15.03
CA ARG A 12 2.56 8.21 15.82
C ARG A 12 1.19 8.35 16.50
N SER A 13 0.16 8.73 15.75
CA SER A 13 -1.16 8.96 16.34
C SER A 13 -1.83 7.65 16.77
N LEU A 14 -2.45 7.66 17.95
CA LEU A 14 -3.25 6.54 18.47
C LEU A 14 -4.46 6.23 17.57
N GLY A 15 -5.04 7.27 16.95
CA GLY A 15 -6.14 7.13 15.99
C GLY A 15 -5.74 6.35 14.74
N ALA A 16 -4.53 6.58 14.21
CA ALA A 16 -4.03 5.82 13.06
C ALA A 16 -3.79 4.35 13.41
N LEU A 17 -3.29 4.07 14.61
CA LEU A 17 -3.15 2.70 15.13
C LEU A 17 -4.49 1.96 15.17
N LEU A 18 -5.54 2.60 15.69
CA LEU A 18 -6.89 2.03 15.73
C LEU A 18 -7.46 1.83 14.32
N ALA A 19 -7.29 2.80 13.43
CA ALA A 19 -7.71 2.67 12.04
C ALA A 19 -7.00 1.51 11.33
N MET A 20 -5.69 1.37 11.52
CA MET A 20 -4.91 0.25 10.99
C MET A 20 -5.37 -1.09 11.55
N ALA A 21 -5.67 -1.18 12.84
CA ALA A 21 -6.22 -2.40 13.45
C ALA A 21 -7.59 -2.76 12.84
N GLY A 22 -8.46 -1.77 12.62
CA GLY A 22 -9.76 -1.96 11.95
C GLY A 22 -9.62 -2.41 10.49
N LEU A 23 -8.68 -1.82 9.74
CA LEU A 23 -8.37 -2.22 8.36
C LEU A 23 -7.81 -3.65 8.29
N ALA A 24 -6.94 -4.03 9.23
CA ALA A 24 -6.42 -5.39 9.33
C ALA A 24 -7.52 -6.41 9.66
N ALA A 25 -8.41 -6.08 10.61
CA ALA A 25 -9.58 -6.91 10.92
C ALA A 25 -10.52 -7.05 9.71
N GLY A 26 -10.75 -5.97 8.97
CA GLY A 26 -11.49 -6.01 7.71
C GLY A 26 -10.83 -6.91 6.67
N ALA A 27 -9.51 -6.80 6.47
CA ALA A 27 -8.78 -7.63 5.51
C ALA A 27 -8.88 -9.12 5.86
N LEU A 28 -8.78 -9.47 7.14
CA LEU A 28 -9.01 -10.83 7.62
C LEU A 28 -10.43 -11.30 7.33
N LEU A 29 -11.43 -10.48 7.63
CA LEU A 29 -12.83 -10.80 7.35
C LEU A 29 -13.05 -11.08 5.86
N PHE A 30 -12.62 -10.19 4.96
CA PHE A 30 -12.77 -10.41 3.52
C PHE A 30 -12.00 -11.64 3.02
N THR A 31 -10.85 -11.93 3.60
CA THR A 31 -10.09 -13.15 3.30
C THR A 31 -10.88 -14.40 3.70
N ILE A 32 -11.44 -14.44 4.91
CA ILE A 32 -12.26 -15.56 5.40
C ILE A 32 -13.47 -15.77 4.49
N LEU A 33 -14.19 -14.70 4.14
CA LEU A 33 -15.35 -14.85 3.26
C LEU A 33 -14.98 -15.24 1.83
N GLY A 34 -13.83 -14.83 1.31
CA GLY A 34 -13.31 -15.34 0.04
C GLY A 34 -13.08 -16.85 0.07
N PHE A 35 -12.43 -17.36 1.12
CA PHE A 35 -12.20 -18.80 1.29
C PHE A 35 -13.49 -19.58 1.56
N MET A 36 -14.40 -19.06 2.40
CA MET A 36 -15.71 -19.67 2.62
C MET A 36 -16.51 -19.73 1.33
N GLY A 37 -16.51 -18.66 0.53
CA GLY A 37 -17.18 -18.64 -0.77
C GLY A 37 -16.70 -19.75 -1.69
N ILE A 38 -15.39 -20.01 -1.73
CA ILE A 38 -14.82 -21.12 -2.50
C ILE A 38 -15.20 -22.48 -1.90
N ALA A 39 -15.04 -22.65 -0.58
CA ALA A 39 -15.25 -23.93 0.10
C ALA A 39 -16.71 -24.40 0.08
N PHE A 40 -17.68 -23.48 0.12
CA PHE A 40 -19.11 -23.77 0.14
C PHE A 40 -19.79 -23.65 -1.23
N GLU A 41 -19.02 -23.47 -2.31
CA GLU A 41 -19.55 -23.30 -3.68
C GLU A 41 -20.67 -22.25 -3.78
N TRP A 42 -20.61 -21.19 -2.95
CA TRP A 42 -21.47 -20.00 -3.10
C TRP A 42 -21.47 -19.42 -4.52
N PRO A 43 -20.33 -19.48 -5.25
CA PRO A 43 -20.31 -19.20 -6.68
C PRO A 43 -21.49 -19.86 -7.42
N GLN A 44 -21.77 -21.14 -7.19
CA GLN A 44 -22.73 -21.90 -8.01
C GLN A 44 -24.20 -21.76 -7.58
N THR A 45 -24.47 -21.30 -6.35
CA THR A 45 -25.78 -21.47 -5.71
C THR A 45 -26.63 -20.20 -5.62
N ASN A 46 -26.04 -18.99 -5.64
CA ASN A 46 -26.80 -17.75 -5.35
C ASN A 46 -26.48 -16.53 -6.23
N TYR A 47 -25.51 -16.60 -7.15
CA TYR A 47 -25.05 -15.44 -7.92
C TYR A 47 -25.00 -15.71 -9.42
N ILE A 48 -25.46 -14.73 -10.22
CA ILE A 48 -25.46 -14.78 -11.70
C ILE A 48 -24.05 -14.96 -12.26
N ASN A 49 -23.03 -14.39 -11.59
CA ASN A 49 -21.63 -14.63 -11.90
C ASN A 49 -20.84 -15.13 -10.65
N PRO A 50 -20.73 -16.46 -10.49
CA PRO A 50 -20.03 -17.16 -9.43
C PRO A 50 -18.64 -16.60 -9.07
N MET A 51 -17.84 -16.39 -10.12
CA MET A 51 -16.43 -15.99 -10.02
C MET A 51 -16.28 -14.50 -9.75
N ALA A 52 -17.24 -13.67 -10.21
CA ALA A 52 -17.21 -12.23 -9.98
C ALA A 52 -17.32 -11.88 -8.50
N THR A 53 -18.17 -12.62 -7.77
CA THR A 53 -18.32 -12.43 -6.32
C THR A 53 -17.00 -12.74 -5.62
N VAL A 54 -16.43 -13.94 -5.74
CA VAL A 54 -15.16 -14.27 -5.07
C VAL A 54 -14.04 -13.29 -5.45
N THR A 55 -13.95 -12.90 -6.73
CA THR A 55 -12.98 -11.90 -7.21
C THR A 55 -13.16 -10.55 -6.53
N PHE A 56 -14.40 -10.09 -6.31
CA PHE A 56 -14.69 -8.85 -5.60
C PHE A 56 -14.18 -8.88 -4.15
N TRP A 57 -14.40 -9.99 -3.44
CA TRP A 57 -13.99 -10.11 -2.03
C TRP A 57 -12.47 -10.13 -1.90
N PHE A 58 -11.78 -10.85 -2.78
CA PHE A 58 -10.32 -10.79 -2.86
C PHE A 58 -9.82 -9.40 -3.27
N GLY A 59 -10.50 -8.72 -4.19
CA GLY A 59 -10.21 -7.33 -4.55
C GLY A 59 -10.28 -6.38 -3.36
N MET A 60 -11.27 -6.56 -2.47
CA MET A 60 -11.40 -5.76 -1.26
C MET A 60 -10.23 -5.95 -0.28
N VAL A 61 -9.62 -7.14 -0.23
CA VAL A 61 -8.41 -7.37 0.58
C VAL A 61 -7.26 -6.49 0.09
N PHE A 62 -7.04 -6.42 -1.23
CA PHE A 62 -6.00 -5.56 -1.80
C PHE A 62 -6.27 -4.07 -1.57
N LEU A 63 -7.54 -3.65 -1.68
CA LEU A 63 -7.93 -2.28 -1.39
C LEU A 63 -7.65 -1.92 0.08
N LEU A 64 -8.04 -2.78 1.02
CA LEU A 64 -7.79 -2.56 2.45
C LEU A 64 -6.29 -2.53 2.78
N LEU A 65 -5.50 -3.41 2.16
CA LEU A 65 -4.04 -3.40 2.28
C LEU A 65 -3.42 -2.12 1.72
N ALA A 66 -3.92 -1.62 0.58
CA ALA A 66 -3.44 -0.37 0.01
C ALA A 66 -3.69 0.82 0.94
N VAL A 67 -4.90 0.92 1.49
CA VAL A 67 -5.25 1.97 2.46
C VAL A 67 -4.45 1.81 3.75
N PHE A 68 -4.26 0.58 4.24
CA PHE A 68 -3.44 0.30 5.43
C PHE A 68 -1.99 0.79 5.25
N LEU A 69 -1.39 0.51 4.09
CA LEU A 69 -0.04 0.96 3.76
C LEU A 69 0.05 2.48 3.62
N ASP A 70 -0.98 3.13 3.08
CA ASP A 70 -1.03 4.59 2.96
C ASP A 70 -1.11 5.26 4.34
N VAL A 71 -1.95 4.75 5.24
CA VAL A 71 -2.02 5.21 6.64
C VAL A 71 -0.69 4.98 7.35
N TYR A 72 -0.08 3.80 7.18
CA TYR A 72 1.23 3.51 7.76
C TYR A 72 2.30 4.50 7.29
N ARG A 73 2.35 4.74 5.98
CA ARG A 73 3.29 5.68 5.37
C ARG A 73 3.11 7.09 5.90
N ARG A 74 1.88 7.55 6.07
CA ARG A 74 1.59 8.92 6.51
C ARG A 74 1.94 9.16 7.97
N GLU A 75 1.77 8.16 8.83
CA GLU A 75 1.79 8.36 10.30
C GLU A 75 3.06 7.82 10.98
N PHE A 76 3.70 6.81 10.39
CA PHE A 76 4.84 6.10 11.01
C PHE A 76 6.15 6.23 10.23
N VAL A 77 6.11 6.57 8.94
CA VAL A 77 7.33 6.83 8.17
C VAL A 77 7.77 8.28 8.40
N PRO A 78 9.04 8.54 8.74
CA PRO A 78 9.57 9.88 8.89
C PRO A 78 9.47 10.65 7.56
N ASP A 79 9.08 11.92 7.63
CA ASP A 79 9.09 12.79 6.45
C ASP A 79 10.48 13.41 6.31
N GLU A 80 11.24 12.94 5.31
CA GLU A 80 12.63 13.32 5.07
C GLU A 80 12.79 14.04 3.73
N LEU A 81 13.29 15.27 3.78
CA LEU A 81 13.71 16.01 2.59
C LEU A 81 15.16 15.68 2.27
N ILE A 82 15.34 14.72 1.36
CA ILE A 82 16.66 14.26 0.91
C ILE A 82 17.07 15.02 -0.35
N HIS A 83 18.17 15.77 -0.28
CA HIS A 83 18.77 16.33 -1.48
C HIS A 83 19.76 15.34 -2.09
N LYS A 84 19.36 14.73 -3.21
CA LYS A 84 20.25 13.87 -3.99
C LYS A 84 21.01 14.69 -5.03
N LYS A 85 22.25 15.04 -4.73
CA LYS A 85 23.16 15.67 -5.69
C LYS A 85 23.35 14.76 -6.90
N ARG A 86 22.89 15.18 -8.09
CA ARG A 86 23.13 14.43 -9.33
C ARG A 86 24.63 14.48 -9.68
N ARG A 87 25.18 13.37 -10.16
CA ARG A 87 26.55 13.37 -10.71
C ARG A 87 26.58 14.35 -11.89
N PRO A 88 27.59 15.23 -11.99
CA PRO A 88 27.72 16.09 -13.17
C PRO A 88 27.90 15.21 -14.41
N LYS A 89 27.17 15.51 -15.49
CA LYS A 89 27.34 14.82 -16.77
C LYS A 89 28.63 15.33 -17.39
N ILE A 90 29.67 14.49 -17.39
CA ILE A 90 30.93 14.77 -18.07
C ILE A 90 30.66 14.62 -19.57
N VAL A 91 30.57 15.75 -20.29
CA VAL A 91 30.48 15.75 -21.75
C VAL A 91 31.86 16.08 -22.28
N TYR A 92 32.53 15.09 -22.88
CA TYR A 92 33.77 15.33 -23.61
C TYR A 92 33.44 16.22 -24.81
N LYS A 93 33.98 17.45 -24.83
CA LYS A 93 33.94 18.27 -26.03
C LYS A 93 34.81 17.57 -27.08
N ARG A 94 34.21 17.18 -28.20
CA ARG A 94 34.96 16.73 -29.37
C ARG A 94 35.67 17.96 -29.91
N ASP A 95 36.99 17.91 -30.02
CA ASP A 95 37.77 18.98 -30.64
C ASP A 95 37.40 18.98 -32.13
N ILE A 96 36.65 20.00 -32.55
CA ILE A 96 36.26 20.17 -33.95
C ILE A 96 37.40 20.98 -34.56
N ARG A 97 38.36 20.25 -35.14
CA ARG A 97 39.44 20.81 -35.95
C ARG A 97 39.10 20.70 -37.43
#